data_AF-A0AAJ0CRN0-F1
#
_entry.id   AF-A0AAJ0CRN0-F1
#
_cell.length_a   1.000
_cell.length_b   1.000
_cell.length_c   1.000
_cell.angle_alpha   90.00
_cell.angle_beta   90.00
_cell.angle_gamma   90.00
#
_symmetry.space_group_name_H-M   'P 1'
#
loop_
_entity.id
_entity.type
_entity.pdbx_description
1 polymer ?
#
loop_
_entity_poly.entity_id
_entity_poly.type
_entity_poly.pdbx_seq_one_letter_code
_entity_poly.pdbx_strand_id
1 'polypeptide(L)'
;MATPTIANPSAFTGATSCCPSCGVVTTPQQRSNSQDDLLQAQARIAELETQVTQLNEKAAAAVSRWAEYEAELHKLRSAQRPSTPQQTQQPDPPVQQSPPSILQQGTSRLSSLLYPRKSTPNLRVDVHRQNSLPLPNQQPLSAGPGATSAEDLMEALTREQTLRKEAEGRLSATSKEVEELSASLFEQANEMVADERRARAKLEERVGELEKRDKEKRRRLERLEGAMGRIEKVRNMLEQS
;
A
#
# COMPACT_ATOMS: atom_id res chain seq x y z
N MET A 1 101.51 28.10 38.75
CA MET A 1 101.46 27.18 37.59
C MET A 1 100.43 26.11 37.88
N ALA A 2 99.38 25.99 37.06
CA ALA A 2 98.64 24.77 36.73
C ALA A 2 97.35 25.13 35.96
N THR A 3 97.24 24.68 34.70
CA THR A 3 95.97 24.34 34.03
C THR A 3 95.60 22.90 34.46
N PRO A 4 94.33 22.38 34.36
CA PRO A 4 93.70 22.10 33.04
C PRO A 4 92.14 21.90 32.96
N THR A 5 91.68 21.66 31.72
CA THR A 5 90.63 20.68 31.27
C THR A 5 89.13 21.04 31.12
N ILE A 6 88.62 20.59 29.96
CA ILE A 6 87.33 20.67 29.24
C ILE A 6 86.29 19.60 29.70
N ALA A 7 84.97 19.87 29.58
CA ALA A 7 83.94 18.98 28.95
C ALA A 7 82.47 19.49 29.04
N ASN A 8 81.76 19.43 27.91
CA ASN A 8 80.28 19.53 27.65
C ASN A 8 79.59 18.17 28.05
N PRO A 9 78.26 17.85 27.90
CA PRO A 9 77.11 18.56 27.29
C PRO A 9 75.68 18.41 27.91
N SER A 10 74.75 19.22 27.39
CA SER A 10 73.30 18.99 27.14
C SER A 10 72.34 18.44 28.21
N ALA A 11 71.24 19.17 28.45
CA ALA A 11 69.91 18.57 28.63
C ALA A 11 68.81 19.50 28.13
N PHE A 12 68.19 19.12 27.01
CA PHE A 12 66.92 19.63 26.51
C PHE A 12 65.81 19.31 27.53
N THR A 13 65.10 20.32 28.03
CA THR A 13 63.79 20.13 28.67
C THR A 13 62.71 20.65 27.75
N GLY A 14 62.09 19.73 27.00
CA GLY A 14 60.92 19.99 26.17
C GLY A 14 59.70 20.33 27.04
N ALA A 15 59.03 21.44 26.72
CA ALA A 15 57.87 21.92 27.44
C ALA A 15 56.65 20.98 27.23
N THR A 16 56.34 20.15 28.22
CA THR A 16 55.05 19.45 28.34
C THR A 16 53.99 20.43 28.83
N SER A 17 52.96 20.68 28.01
CA SER A 17 51.81 21.52 28.40
C SER A 17 50.64 20.62 28.79
N CYS A 18 50.34 20.59 30.10
CA CYS A 18 49.23 19.84 30.68
C CYS A 18 47.97 20.71 30.72
N CYS A 19 46.83 20.17 30.29
CA CYS A 19 45.56 20.91 30.30
C CYS A 19 44.94 20.84 31.72
N PRO A 20 44.66 21.98 32.38
CA PRO A 20 44.28 22.02 33.79
C PRO A 20 42.88 21.45 34.11
N SER A 21 42.10 21.07 33.09
CA SER A 21 40.74 20.52 33.27
C SER A 21 40.66 18.99 33.15
N CYS A 22 41.60 18.34 32.45
CA CYS A 22 41.54 16.88 32.20
C CYS A 22 42.82 16.10 32.53
N GLY A 23 43.91 16.76 32.97
CA GLY A 23 45.12 16.10 33.46
C GLY A 23 45.94 15.35 32.40
N VAL A 24 45.55 15.37 31.12
CA VAL A 24 46.25 14.68 30.04
C VAL A 24 47.50 15.46 29.63
N VAL A 25 48.66 14.80 29.70
CA VAL A 25 49.94 15.31 29.19
C VAL A 25 49.94 15.14 27.67
N THR A 26 49.61 16.22 26.94
CA THR A 26 49.68 16.19 25.47
C THR A 26 51.13 16.25 25.02
N THR A 27 51.66 15.14 24.49
CA THR A 27 52.95 15.16 23.80
C THR A 27 52.77 15.89 22.45
N PRO A 28 53.78 16.61 21.93
CA PRO A 28 53.66 17.36 20.68
C PRO A 28 53.17 16.49 19.50
N GLN A 29 53.60 15.23 19.47
CA GLN A 29 53.26 14.23 18.46
C GLN A 29 51.80 13.72 18.59
N GLN A 30 51.24 13.72 19.79
CA GLN A 30 49.85 13.36 20.00
C GLN A 30 48.90 14.53 19.71
N ARG A 31 49.37 15.79 19.85
CA ARG A 31 48.63 16.98 19.43
C ARG A 31 48.50 17.06 17.91
N SER A 32 49.55 16.72 17.15
CA SER A 32 49.49 16.69 15.69
C SER A 32 48.53 15.62 15.18
N ASN A 33 48.62 14.39 15.70
CA ASN A 33 47.75 13.30 15.26
C ASN A 33 46.27 13.57 15.59
N SER A 34 45.96 14.08 16.79
CA SER A 34 44.59 14.47 17.15
C SER A 34 44.07 15.65 16.31
N GLN A 35 44.95 16.51 15.81
CA GLN A 35 44.59 17.61 14.93
C GLN A 35 44.27 17.12 13.52
N ASP A 36 45.03 16.16 13.01
CA ASP A 36 44.76 15.50 11.73
C ASP A 36 43.45 14.69 11.78
N ASP A 37 43.20 13.97 12.88
CA ASP A 37 41.94 13.25 13.12
C ASP A 37 40.74 14.20 13.18
N LEU A 38 40.88 15.38 13.80
CA LEU A 38 39.84 16.41 13.85
C LEU A 38 39.53 16.96 12.44
N LEU A 39 40.56 17.23 11.63
CA LEU A 39 40.40 17.69 10.26
C LEU A 39 39.71 16.63 9.39
N GLN A 40 40.07 15.36 9.56
CA GLN A 40 39.43 14.25 8.88
C GLN A 40 37.96 14.08 9.30
N ALA A 41 37.67 14.22 10.60
CA ALA A 41 36.30 14.19 11.11
C ALA A 41 35.47 15.36 10.55
N GLN A 42 36.03 16.58 10.49
CA GLN A 42 35.36 17.74 9.89
C GLN A 42 35.09 17.55 8.39
N ALA A 43 36.03 17.00 7.63
CA ALA A 43 35.83 16.69 6.21
C ALA A 43 34.71 15.66 6.00
N ARG A 44 34.66 14.62 6.85
CA ARG A 44 33.62 13.60 6.81
C ARG A 44 32.26 14.15 7.21
N ILE A 45 32.19 15.06 8.18
CA ILE A 45 30.94 15.73 8.56
C ILE A 45 30.42 16.55 7.38
N ALA A 46 31.27 17.35 6.73
CA ALA A 46 30.87 18.12 5.56
C ALA A 46 30.37 17.24 4.42
N GLU A 47 31.03 16.10 4.16
CA GLU A 47 30.56 15.12 3.18
C GLU A 47 29.17 14.56 3.56
N LEU A 48 28.99 14.13 4.81
CA LEU A 48 27.71 13.61 5.28
C LEU A 48 26.60 14.66 5.22
N GLU A 49 26.89 15.91 5.53
CA GLU A 49 25.94 17.02 5.39
C GLU A 49 25.49 17.19 3.93
N THR A 50 26.41 17.12 2.96
CA THR A 50 26.04 17.17 1.53
C THR A 50 25.22 15.96 1.07
N GLN A 51 25.49 14.78 1.63
CA GLN A 51 24.67 13.59 1.34
C GLN A 51 23.27 13.73 1.92
N VAL A 52 23.14 14.26 3.14
CA VAL A 52 21.85 14.51 3.79
C VAL A 52 21.04 15.53 3.00
N THR A 53 21.65 16.63 2.54
CA THR A 53 20.93 17.62 1.73
C THR A 53 20.48 17.03 0.40
N GLN A 54 21.33 16.25 -0.28
CA GLN A 54 20.97 15.58 -1.53
C GLN A 54 19.83 14.55 -1.33
N LEU A 55 19.87 13.77 -0.25
CA LEU A 55 18.81 12.82 0.06
C LEU A 55 17.50 13.53 0.39
N ASN A 56 17.56 14.67 1.09
CA ASN A 56 16.39 15.47 1.39
C ASN A 56 15.78 16.08 0.11
N GLU A 57 16.60 16.59 -0.81
CA GLU A 57 16.14 17.07 -2.11
C GLU A 57 15.46 15.95 -2.92
N LYS A 58 16.07 14.76 -2.96
CA LYS A 58 15.47 13.57 -3.60
C LYS A 58 14.15 13.15 -2.96
N ALA A 59 14.07 13.19 -1.63
CA ALA A 59 12.84 12.88 -0.91
C ALA A 59 11.75 13.91 -1.20
N ALA A 60 12.08 15.20 -1.20
CA ALA A 60 11.15 16.28 -1.55
C ALA A 60 10.65 16.13 -3.00
N ALA A 61 11.54 15.85 -3.96
CA ALA A 61 11.18 15.62 -5.35
C ALA A 61 10.27 14.39 -5.52
N ALA A 62 10.54 13.32 -4.77
CA ALA A 62 9.68 12.15 -4.75
C ALA A 62 8.28 12.53 -4.23
N VAL A 63 8.18 13.19 -3.07
CA VAL A 63 6.90 13.61 -2.46
C VAL A 63 6.08 14.49 -3.42
N SER A 64 6.71 15.45 -4.11
CA SER A 64 6.03 16.25 -5.14
C SER A 64 5.44 15.39 -6.25
N ARG A 65 6.19 14.37 -6.72
CA ARG A 65 5.71 13.43 -7.73
C ARG A 65 4.60 12.52 -7.22
N TRP A 66 4.61 12.13 -5.94
CA TRP A 66 3.51 11.40 -5.31
C TRP A 66 2.23 12.23 -5.26
N ALA A 67 2.33 13.54 -5.00
CA ALA A 67 1.19 14.44 -5.03
C ALA A 67 0.58 14.56 -6.44
N GLU A 68 1.40 14.56 -7.49
CA GLU A 68 0.93 14.50 -8.89
C GLU A 68 0.15 13.19 -9.17
N TYR A 69 0.68 12.04 -8.74
CA TYR A 69 -0.01 10.75 -8.88
C TYR A 69 -1.32 10.68 -8.08
N GLU A 70 -1.37 11.26 -6.89
CA GLU A 70 -2.59 11.35 -6.09
C GLU A 70 -3.67 12.18 -6.81
N ALA A 71 -3.29 13.30 -7.41
CA ALA A 71 -4.20 14.13 -8.21
C ALA A 71 -4.73 13.39 -9.46
N GLU A 72 -3.88 12.62 -10.15
CA GLU A 72 -4.29 11.76 -11.26
C GLU A 72 -5.26 10.66 -10.81
N LEU A 73 -5.00 9.99 -9.69
CA LEU A 73 -5.90 9.00 -9.10
C LEU A 73 -7.26 9.61 -8.73
N HIS A 74 -7.26 10.82 -8.18
CA HIS A 74 -8.49 11.54 -7.86
C HIS A 74 -9.29 11.87 -9.13
N LYS A 75 -8.62 12.32 -10.20
CA LYS A 75 -9.23 12.59 -11.51
C LYS A 75 -9.80 11.33 -12.16
N LEU A 76 -9.07 10.21 -12.09
CA LEU A 76 -9.56 8.93 -12.62
C LEU A 76 -10.76 8.44 -11.83
N ARG A 77 -10.74 8.51 -10.49
CA ARG A 77 -11.90 8.16 -9.66
C ARG A 77 -13.12 9.04 -9.92
N SER A 78 -12.93 10.34 -10.14
CA SER A 78 -14.04 11.24 -10.46
C SER A 78 -14.60 10.98 -11.86
N ALA A 79 -13.75 10.63 -12.84
CA ALA A 79 -14.16 10.23 -14.18
C ALA A 79 -14.84 8.84 -14.23
N GLN A 80 -14.47 7.95 -13.31
CA GLN A 80 -14.98 6.57 -13.21
C GLN A 80 -16.18 6.45 -12.27
N ARG A 81 -16.55 7.55 -11.57
CA ARG A 81 -17.82 7.65 -10.86
C ARG A 81 -18.91 7.86 -11.93
N PRO A 82 -19.87 6.93 -12.11
CA PRO A 82 -20.98 7.18 -13.02
C PRO A 82 -21.73 8.41 -12.52
N SER A 83 -21.70 9.45 -13.34
CA SER A 83 -22.54 10.63 -13.21
C SER A 83 -23.99 10.19 -13.18
N THR A 84 -24.63 10.25 -12.02
CA THR A 84 -26.08 10.44 -11.95
C THR A 84 -26.40 11.72 -12.72
N PRO A 85 -27.12 11.66 -13.85
CA PRO A 85 -27.47 12.86 -14.58
C PRO A 85 -28.68 13.49 -13.90
N GLN A 86 -28.48 14.68 -13.32
CA GLN A 86 -29.47 15.73 -13.50
C GLN A 86 -29.56 15.97 -15.02
N GLN A 87 -30.63 15.53 -15.69
CA GLN A 87 -30.91 16.04 -17.02
C GLN A 87 -32.40 16.11 -17.35
N THR A 88 -32.81 17.36 -17.50
CA THR A 88 -33.91 17.86 -18.32
C THR A 88 -33.71 17.43 -19.78
N GLN A 89 -34.78 16.88 -20.38
CA GLN A 89 -35.11 16.84 -21.82
C GLN A 89 -34.40 15.80 -22.76
N GLN A 90 -35.26 14.88 -23.23
CA GLN A 90 -35.28 13.99 -24.42
C GLN A 90 -35.04 14.68 -25.79
N PRO A 91 -35.03 13.99 -26.99
CA PRO A 91 -35.32 12.55 -27.30
C PRO A 91 -34.43 11.77 -28.36
N ASP A 92 -34.48 10.42 -28.27
CA ASP A 92 -34.45 9.29 -29.28
C ASP A 92 -33.16 8.85 -30.09
N PRO A 93 -33.09 7.66 -30.77
CA PRO A 93 -32.52 6.34 -30.34
C PRO A 93 -31.51 5.73 -31.40
N PRO A 94 -31.17 4.40 -31.54
CA PRO A 94 -31.17 3.18 -30.69
C PRO A 94 -29.77 2.48 -30.57
N VAL A 95 -29.68 1.34 -29.84
CA VAL A 95 -28.95 0.05 -30.15
C VAL A 95 -28.40 -0.68 -28.91
N GLN A 96 -28.66 -1.99 -28.89
CA GLN A 96 -28.21 -3.06 -27.97
C GLN A 96 -26.69 -3.09 -27.71
N GLN A 97 -26.25 -3.52 -26.51
CA GLN A 97 -25.27 -4.62 -26.31
C GLN A 97 -24.89 -4.87 -24.84
N SER A 98 -25.02 -6.16 -24.44
CA SER A 98 -24.26 -6.98 -23.48
C SER A 98 -23.67 -6.43 -22.15
N PRO A 99 -23.78 -7.18 -21.03
CA PRO A 99 -23.08 -6.86 -19.79
C PRO A 99 -21.58 -7.25 -19.87
N PRO A 100 -20.63 -6.43 -19.37
CA PRO A 100 -19.24 -6.83 -19.28
C PRO A 100 -19.02 -7.72 -18.03
N SER A 101 -18.54 -8.94 -18.28
CA SER A 101 -17.85 -9.77 -17.31
C SER A 101 -16.66 -9.01 -16.72
N ILE A 102 -16.75 -8.62 -15.45
CA ILE A 102 -15.63 -8.04 -14.69
C ILE A 102 -15.00 -9.15 -13.82
N LEU A 103 -13.94 -9.73 -14.38
CA LEU A 103 -12.68 -10.07 -13.72
C LEU A 103 -12.77 -10.73 -12.32
N GLN A 104 -13.09 -12.02 -12.32
CA GLN A 104 -12.30 -12.98 -11.56
C GLN A 104 -10.91 -13.07 -12.22
N GLN A 105 -9.88 -12.50 -11.60
CA GLN A 105 -8.48 -12.96 -11.69
C GLN A 105 -7.59 -12.00 -10.89
N GLY A 106 -7.14 -12.44 -9.70
CA GLY A 106 -6.07 -11.70 -9.00
C GLY A 106 -5.73 -12.12 -7.58
N THR A 107 -6.61 -12.77 -6.81
CA THR A 107 -6.35 -13.01 -5.36
C THR A 107 -6.04 -14.46 -4.98
N SER A 108 -6.00 -15.41 -5.93
CA SER A 108 -5.80 -16.84 -5.64
C SER A 108 -4.38 -17.24 -5.21
N ARG A 109 -3.48 -16.30 -4.86
CA ARG A 109 -2.09 -16.61 -4.44
C ARG A 109 -1.78 -16.32 -2.97
N LEU A 110 -2.73 -15.77 -2.20
CA LEU A 110 -2.51 -15.53 -0.76
C LEU A 110 -3.01 -16.67 0.14
N SER A 111 -3.83 -17.58 -0.39
CA SER A 111 -4.38 -18.71 0.38
C SER A 111 -3.38 -19.86 0.63
N SER A 112 -2.18 -19.82 0.06
CA SER A 112 -1.14 -20.85 0.23
C SER A 112 -0.16 -20.59 1.38
N LEU A 113 -0.30 -19.48 2.12
CA LEU A 113 0.59 -19.14 3.25
C LEU A 113 -0.03 -19.40 4.64
N LEU A 114 -1.29 -19.83 4.71
CA LEU A 114 -2.03 -19.99 5.98
C LEU A 114 -2.12 -21.43 6.51
N TYR A 115 -1.39 -22.38 5.91
CA TYR A 115 -1.29 -23.75 6.44
C TYR A 115 0.17 -24.12 6.75
N PRO A 116 0.57 -24.17 8.03
CA PRO A 116 1.78 -24.86 8.45
C PRO A 116 1.53 -26.37 8.35
N ARG A 117 1.84 -26.99 7.21
CA ARG A 117 1.92 -28.45 7.14
C ARG A 117 3.18 -28.91 7.87
N LYS A 118 3.01 -29.36 9.12
CA LYS A 118 3.86 -30.39 9.71
C LYS A 118 3.69 -31.68 8.90
N SER A 119 4.74 -32.11 8.19
CA SER A 119 4.99 -33.53 7.86
C SER A 119 6.26 -33.65 7.00
N THR A 120 7.35 -34.13 7.60
CA THR A 120 8.36 -34.94 6.90
C THR A 120 7.67 -36.23 6.42
N PRO A 121 7.95 -36.74 5.21
CA PRO A 121 9.04 -37.71 5.05
C PRO A 121 9.80 -37.63 3.70
N ASN A 122 11.04 -38.15 3.75
CA ASN A 122 11.98 -38.54 2.70
C ASN A 122 11.51 -38.66 1.24
N LEU A 123 12.39 -38.18 0.33
CA LEU A 123 12.86 -38.78 -0.95
C LEU A 123 12.99 -37.72 -2.04
N ARG A 124 14.21 -37.20 -2.30
CA ARG A 124 14.78 -36.80 -3.63
C ARG A 124 16.30 -36.60 -3.42
N VAL A 125 17.13 -37.60 -3.70
CA VAL A 125 17.85 -37.84 -4.98
C VAL A 125 18.62 -36.60 -5.46
N ASP A 126 19.93 -36.67 -5.25
CA ASP A 126 21.00 -35.87 -5.85
C ASP A 126 20.87 -35.70 -7.37
N VAL A 127 20.99 -34.46 -7.88
CA VAL A 127 21.80 -34.10 -9.06
C VAL A 127 22.22 -32.61 -8.97
N HIS A 128 23.48 -32.39 -8.56
CA HIS A 128 24.45 -31.41 -9.07
C HIS A 128 23.97 -30.03 -9.63
N ARG A 129 24.21 -28.93 -8.90
CA ARG A 129 25.04 -27.81 -9.44
C ARG A 129 25.52 -26.81 -8.39
N GLN A 130 26.79 -26.49 -8.54
CA GLN A 130 27.63 -25.58 -7.76
C GLN A 130 27.13 -24.13 -7.82
N ASN A 131 27.03 -23.46 -6.66
CA ASN A 131 27.42 -22.06 -6.53
C ASN A 131 27.72 -21.75 -5.05
N SER A 132 28.98 -21.39 -4.78
CA SER A 132 29.54 -21.03 -3.47
C SER A 132 29.28 -19.57 -3.13
N LEU A 133 28.81 -19.28 -1.91
CA LEU A 133 29.05 -18.07 -1.09
C LEU A 133 28.39 -18.28 0.32
N PRO A 134 28.83 -17.54 1.36
CA PRO A 134 29.19 -18.14 2.65
C PRO A 134 28.05 -18.15 3.68
N LEU A 135 28.04 -19.22 4.47
CA LEU A 135 27.19 -19.43 5.63
C LEU A 135 27.73 -18.61 6.82
N PRO A 136 26.91 -17.83 7.56
CA PRO A 136 27.32 -17.35 8.87
C PRO A 136 27.21 -18.52 9.86
N ASN A 137 28.37 -19.00 10.28
CA ASN A 137 28.64 -19.53 11.62
C ASN A 137 27.56 -20.46 12.23
N GLN A 138 27.44 -21.68 11.70
CA GLN A 138 26.91 -22.78 12.50
C GLN A 138 28.02 -23.25 13.44
N GLN A 139 27.98 -22.78 14.69
CA GLN A 139 28.67 -23.44 15.78
C GLN A 139 28.08 -24.85 15.91
N PRO A 140 28.91 -25.91 15.95
CA PRO A 140 28.45 -27.21 16.41
C PRO A 140 28.27 -27.10 17.93
N LEU A 141 27.08 -26.72 18.39
CA LEU A 141 26.72 -26.92 19.78
C LEU A 141 26.66 -28.43 20.01
N SER A 142 27.65 -28.88 20.76
CA SER A 142 27.76 -30.23 21.30
C SER A 142 26.56 -30.46 22.21
N ALA A 143 25.49 -31.02 21.68
CA ALA A 143 24.41 -31.58 22.47
C ALA A 143 24.93 -32.90 23.08
N GLY A 144 25.61 -32.80 24.22
CA GLY A 144 25.70 -33.92 25.13
C GLY A 144 24.28 -34.29 25.61
N PRO A 145 24.01 -35.56 25.95
CA PRO A 145 22.76 -35.96 26.57
C PRO A 145 22.81 -35.56 28.05
N GLY A 146 22.80 -34.25 28.32
CA GLY A 146 22.69 -33.70 29.66
C GLY A 146 21.21 -33.50 29.95
N ALA A 147 20.69 -34.22 30.93
CA ALA A 147 19.29 -34.17 31.36
C ALA A 147 18.72 -32.74 31.31
N THR A 148 17.78 -32.50 30.40
CA THR A 148 16.87 -31.35 30.52
C THR A 148 16.19 -31.52 31.88
N SER A 149 16.46 -30.63 32.82
CA SER A 149 15.80 -30.70 34.12
C SER A 149 14.30 -30.64 33.88
N ALA A 150 13.49 -31.34 34.69
CA ALA A 150 12.04 -31.25 34.60
C ALA A 150 11.56 -29.79 34.64
N GLU A 151 12.30 -28.93 35.35
CA GLU A 151 12.10 -27.48 35.41
C GLU A 151 12.25 -26.79 34.05
N ASP A 152 13.31 -27.07 33.31
CA ASP A 152 13.57 -26.47 31.98
C ASP A 152 12.48 -26.85 30.98
N LEU A 153 11.95 -28.08 31.07
CA LEU A 153 10.85 -28.56 30.24
C LEU A 153 9.53 -27.86 30.61
N MET A 154 9.25 -27.66 31.90
CA MET A 154 8.07 -26.91 32.34
C MET A 154 8.13 -25.44 31.90
N GLU A 155 9.30 -24.81 31.99
CA GLU A 155 9.51 -23.43 31.53
C GLU A 155 9.37 -23.33 30.00
N ALA A 156 9.93 -24.28 29.24
CA ALA A 156 9.79 -24.33 27.79
C ALA A 156 8.33 -24.53 27.35
N LEU A 157 7.59 -25.43 28.02
CA LEU A 157 6.17 -25.69 27.77
C LEU A 157 5.35 -24.43 28.07
N THR A 158 5.61 -23.77 29.19
CA THR A 158 4.91 -22.52 29.55
C THR A 158 5.14 -21.43 28.49
N ARG A 159 6.36 -21.28 28.00
CA ARG A 159 6.69 -20.35 26.90
C ARG A 159 6.00 -20.72 25.58
N GLU A 160 5.91 -22.01 25.26
CA GLU A 160 5.19 -22.45 24.06
C GLU A 160 3.69 -22.14 24.18
N GLN A 161 3.08 -22.43 25.33
CA GLN A 161 1.67 -22.16 25.60
C GLN A 161 1.34 -20.66 25.55
N THR A 162 2.21 -19.79 26.08
CA THR A 162 1.99 -18.34 26.02
C THR A 162 2.05 -17.84 24.57
N LEU A 163 3.06 -18.26 23.80
CA LEU A 163 3.18 -17.91 22.39
C LEU A 163 1.97 -18.41 21.59
N ARG A 164 1.48 -19.62 21.89
CA ARG A 164 0.31 -20.19 21.24
C ARG A 164 -0.95 -19.39 21.57
N LYS A 165 -1.17 -19.06 22.84
CA LYS A 165 -2.30 -18.24 23.28
C LYS A 165 -2.27 -16.85 22.64
N GLU A 166 -1.09 -16.26 22.50
CA GLU A 166 -0.91 -14.97 21.82
C GLU A 166 -1.25 -15.08 20.32
N ALA A 167 -0.75 -16.12 19.64
CA ALA A 167 -1.04 -16.36 18.23
C ALA A 167 -2.53 -16.63 17.98
N GLU A 168 -3.17 -17.43 18.84
CA GLU A 168 -4.62 -17.69 18.80
C GLU A 168 -5.43 -16.42 19.07
N GLY A 169 -4.96 -15.56 19.99
CA GLY A 169 -5.56 -14.24 20.24
C GLY A 169 -5.48 -13.31 19.01
N ARG A 170 -4.32 -13.24 18.35
CA ARG A 170 -4.15 -12.48 17.11
C ARG A 170 -5.04 -13.02 15.98
N LEU A 171 -5.11 -14.35 15.84
CA LEU A 171 -5.99 -14.98 14.85
C LEU A 171 -7.47 -14.64 15.13
N SER A 172 -7.90 -14.72 16.38
CA SER A 172 -9.26 -14.36 16.78
C SER A 172 -9.56 -12.88 16.52
N ALA A 173 -8.63 -11.96 16.80
CA ALA A 173 -8.78 -10.55 16.49
C ALA A 173 -8.95 -10.32 14.98
N THR A 174 -8.09 -10.92 14.16
CA THR A 174 -8.20 -10.80 12.69
C THR A 174 -9.48 -11.43 12.15
N SER A 175 -9.97 -12.53 12.72
CA SER A 175 -11.25 -13.14 12.33
C SER A 175 -12.41 -12.17 12.56
N LYS A 176 -12.43 -11.49 13.71
CA LYS A 176 -13.45 -10.50 14.04
C LYS A 176 -13.42 -9.30 13.11
N GLU A 177 -12.24 -8.76 12.81
CA GLU A 177 -12.10 -7.64 11.85
C GLU A 177 -12.63 -8.03 10.46
N VAL A 178 -12.34 -9.26 10.01
CA VAL A 178 -12.86 -9.77 8.73
C VAL A 178 -14.38 -9.93 8.77
N GLU A 179 -14.93 -10.44 9.88
CA GLU A 179 -16.38 -10.56 10.06
C GLU A 179 -17.06 -9.19 10.04
N GLU A 180 -16.52 -8.19 10.75
CA GLU A 180 -17.02 -6.81 10.78
C GLU A 180 -16.98 -6.15 9.40
N LEU A 181 -15.86 -6.27 8.69
CA LEU A 181 -15.72 -5.77 7.32
C LEU A 181 -16.69 -6.46 6.37
N SER A 182 -16.90 -7.77 6.53
CA SER A 182 -17.85 -8.52 5.71
C SER A 182 -19.29 -8.06 5.97
N ALA A 183 -19.66 -7.84 7.24
CA ALA A 183 -20.98 -7.36 7.61
C ALA A 183 -21.24 -5.95 7.05
N SER A 184 -20.27 -5.04 7.19
CA SER A 184 -20.33 -3.69 6.64
C SER A 184 -20.50 -3.70 5.11
N LEU A 185 -19.74 -4.55 4.40
CA LEU A 185 -19.85 -4.68 2.95
C LEU A 185 -21.21 -5.23 2.51
N PHE A 186 -21.75 -6.22 3.22
CA PHE A 186 -23.09 -6.75 2.92
C PHE A 186 -24.19 -5.74 3.20
N GLU A 187 -24.09 -4.96 4.28
CA GLU A 187 -25.03 -3.89 4.61
C GLU A 187 -25.04 -2.81 3.52
N GLN A 188 -23.85 -2.33 3.12
CA GLN A 188 -23.71 -1.35 2.05
C GLN A 188 -24.25 -1.87 0.71
N ALA A 189 -23.95 -3.13 0.38
CA ALA A 189 -24.47 -3.76 -0.83
C ALA A 189 -26.00 -3.87 -0.81
N ASN A 190 -26.58 -4.23 0.35
CA ASN A 190 -28.04 -4.31 0.52
C ASN A 190 -28.70 -2.94 0.38
N GLU A 191 -28.10 -1.88 0.95
CA GLU A 191 -28.58 -0.50 0.81
C GLU A 191 -28.59 -0.05 -0.65
N MET A 192 -27.49 -0.24 -1.37
CA MET A 192 -27.38 0.10 -2.79
C MET A 192 -28.44 -0.63 -3.64
N VAL A 193 -28.67 -1.91 -3.36
CA VAL A 193 -29.71 -2.70 -4.05
C VAL A 193 -31.11 -2.21 -3.70
N ALA A 194 -31.35 -1.82 -2.44
CA ALA A 194 -32.63 -1.27 -2.03
C ALA A 194 -32.93 0.05 -2.74
N ASP A 195 -31.94 0.94 -2.85
CA ASP A 195 -32.08 2.20 -3.56
C ASP A 195 -32.29 2.02 -5.06
N GLU A 196 -31.57 1.07 -5.69
CA GLU A 196 -31.81 0.70 -7.08
C GLU A 196 -33.24 0.19 -7.28
N ARG A 197 -33.73 -0.70 -6.39
CA ARG A 197 -35.11 -1.21 -6.45
C ARG A 197 -36.14 -0.10 -6.31
N ARG A 198 -35.92 0.85 -5.39
CA ARG A 198 -36.79 2.03 -5.20
C ARG A 198 -36.79 2.94 -6.41
N ALA A 199 -35.60 3.27 -6.94
CA ALA A 199 -35.43 4.13 -8.11
C ALA A 199 -36.08 3.49 -9.34
N ARG A 200 -35.83 2.19 -9.55
CA ARG A 200 -36.44 1.40 -10.62
C ARG A 200 -37.96 1.38 -10.52
N ALA A 201 -38.53 1.10 -9.35
CA ALA A 201 -39.98 1.12 -9.16
C ALA A 201 -40.59 2.49 -9.50
N LYS A 202 -39.94 3.59 -9.09
CA LYS A 202 -40.38 4.96 -9.40
C LYS A 202 -40.33 5.27 -10.90
N LEU A 203 -39.29 4.79 -11.59
CA LEU A 203 -39.19 4.94 -13.05
C LEU A 203 -40.25 4.09 -13.76
N GLU A 204 -40.46 2.85 -13.34
CA GLU A 204 -41.49 1.96 -13.90
C GLU A 204 -42.90 2.55 -13.73
N GLU A 205 -43.21 3.17 -12.59
CA GLU A 205 -44.45 3.90 -12.36
C GLU A 205 -44.61 5.06 -13.36
N ARG A 206 -43.60 5.93 -13.47
CA ARG A 206 -43.63 7.08 -14.39
C ARG A 206 -43.76 6.64 -15.84
N VAL A 207 -43.04 5.60 -16.25
CA VAL A 207 -43.16 5.01 -17.61
C VAL A 207 -44.59 4.52 -17.84
N GLY A 208 -45.18 3.80 -16.88
CA GLY A 208 -46.57 3.33 -16.96
C GLY A 208 -47.59 4.47 -17.12
N GLU A 209 -47.39 5.61 -16.44
CA GLU A 209 -48.22 6.80 -16.63
C GLU A 209 -48.04 7.43 -18.02
N LEU A 210 -46.80 7.56 -18.50
CA LEU A 210 -46.50 8.07 -19.84
C LEU A 210 -47.19 7.21 -20.91
N GLU A 211 -47.07 5.90 -20.82
CA GLU A 211 -47.70 4.98 -21.76
C GLU A 211 -49.23 5.10 -21.77
N LYS A 212 -49.87 5.28 -20.61
CA LYS A 212 -51.32 5.51 -20.53
C LYS A 212 -51.71 6.79 -21.26
N ARG A 213 -50.97 7.89 -21.04
CA ARG A 213 -51.22 9.17 -21.71
C ARG A 213 -51.01 9.07 -23.21
N ASP A 214 -49.98 8.37 -23.66
CA ASP A 214 -49.70 8.21 -25.09
C ASP A 214 -50.75 7.32 -25.78
N LYS A 215 -51.23 6.26 -25.12
CA LYS A 215 -52.38 5.46 -25.60
C LYS A 215 -53.63 6.31 -25.75
N GLU A 216 -53.92 7.20 -24.80
CA GLU A 216 -55.07 8.09 -24.88
C GLU A 216 -54.92 9.11 -26.03
N LYS A 217 -53.76 9.76 -26.15
CA LYS A 217 -53.48 10.70 -27.25
C LYS A 217 -53.58 10.03 -28.61
N ARG A 218 -53.00 8.82 -28.75
CA ARG A 218 -53.08 8.02 -29.99
C ARG A 218 -54.53 7.76 -30.38
N ARG A 219 -55.38 7.36 -29.43
CA ARG A 219 -56.82 7.17 -29.67
C ARG A 219 -57.54 8.45 -30.11
N ARG A 220 -57.14 9.61 -29.58
CA ARG A 220 -57.71 10.91 -29.99
C ARG A 220 -57.28 11.28 -31.41
N LEU A 221 -56.01 11.07 -31.74
CA LEU A 221 -55.47 11.30 -33.09
C LEU A 221 -56.14 10.40 -34.12
N GLU A 222 -56.30 9.11 -33.84
CA GLU A 222 -56.98 8.17 -34.74
C GLU A 222 -58.41 8.63 -35.10
N ARG A 223 -59.15 9.18 -34.13
CA ARG A 223 -60.48 9.74 -34.38
C ARG A 223 -60.43 11.00 -35.27
N LEU A 224 -59.44 11.86 -35.04
CA LEU A 224 -59.25 13.08 -35.83
C LEU A 224 -58.82 12.75 -37.26
N GLU A 225 -57.88 11.83 -37.44
CA GLU A 225 -57.45 11.31 -38.75
C GLU A 225 -58.63 10.70 -39.51
N GLY A 226 -59.45 9.90 -38.82
CA GLY A 226 -60.68 9.36 -39.40
C GLY A 226 -61.68 10.44 -39.82
N ALA A 227 -61.80 11.54 -39.08
CA ALA A 227 -62.65 12.67 -39.45
C ALA A 227 -62.08 13.48 -40.61
N MET A 228 -60.77 13.78 -40.59
CA MET A 228 -60.08 14.47 -41.68
C MET A 228 -60.15 13.68 -42.99
N GLY A 229 -59.93 12.36 -42.95
CA GLY A 229 -60.06 11.52 -44.14
C GLY A 229 -61.48 11.48 -44.71
N ARG A 230 -62.52 11.63 -43.88
CA ARG A 230 -63.90 11.80 -44.38
C ARG A 230 -64.09 13.16 -45.06
N ILE A 231 -63.55 14.23 -44.48
CA ILE A 231 -63.62 15.58 -45.07
C ILE A 231 -62.88 15.63 -46.41
N GLU A 232 -61.70 15.03 -46.49
CA GLU A 232 -60.90 14.96 -47.72
C GLU A 232 -61.65 14.22 -48.84
N LYS A 233 -62.33 13.10 -48.53
CA LYS A 233 -63.17 12.40 -49.49
C LYS A 233 -64.29 13.28 -50.05
N VAL A 234 -65.00 14.01 -49.19
CA VAL A 234 -66.09 14.90 -49.61
C VAL A 234 -65.54 16.04 -50.47
N ARG A 235 -64.41 16.64 -50.08
CA ARG A 235 -63.74 17.68 -50.85
C ARG A 235 -63.39 17.17 -52.26
N ASN A 236 -62.80 15.98 -52.39
CA ASN A 236 -62.44 15.41 -53.68
C ASN A 236 -63.66 15.15 -54.59
N MET A 237 -64.82 14.82 -54.02
CA MET A 237 -66.06 14.66 -54.79
C MET A 237 -66.60 15.99 -55.30
N LEU A 238 -66.50 17.05 -54.49
CA LEU A 238 -66.91 18.41 -54.88
C LEU A 238 -65.98 19.01 -55.94
N GLU A 239 -64.69 18.69 -55.93
CA GLU A 239 -63.73 19.14 -56.96
C GLU A 239 -63.93 18.45 -58.32
N GLN A 240 -64.62 17.30 -58.37
CA GLN A 240 -64.88 16.53 -59.60
C GLN A 240 -66.27 16.77 -60.20
N SER A 241 -67.13 17.54 -59.53
CA SER A 241 -68.48 17.91 -60.00
C SER A 241 -68.47 19.32 -60.59
#